data_AF-F3FN97-F1
#
_entry.id   AF-F3FN97-F1
#
_cell.length_a   1.000
_cell.length_b   1.000
_cell.length_c   1.000
_cell.angle_alpha   90.00
_cell.angle_beta   90.00
_cell.angle_gamma   90.00
#
_symmetry.space_group_name_H-M   'P 1'
#
loop_
_entity.id
_entity.type
_entity.pdbx_description
1 polymer ?
#
loop_
_entity_poly.entity_id
_entity_poly.type
_entity_poly.pdbx_seq_one_letter_code
_entity_poly.pdbx_strand_id
1 'polypeptide(L)'
;MASKLTADDISGKLLQGSFSRSGPAVDQLPDPIVDTPMVLTLDEMKAFEQNPRTVTNAKYKEIKDSIRQRGLDHRPTVTRRPGEIKFTINNGGNTRLQILRELYSETGEDRFYRHNVLFRPWDSARGEIIALTGHLSENDLRGSLMFIERAVGIESARAIYEKEAGESISQRELVRRLSADGYPVSQSHISKMQDTVRCLLPVIPSALYSGLGKPQIERLLSLRKAAGQTWLTHTEGKEHIPDFEGLFQDVLSLFDGDASEFVYERVQDELISHMQSGTGLSYEQLLLTLSENQNQARRSSVIDTPVSLTPAQQPRPDGLPPEGDVPGIDQQQEPGIQAPPSEADKTKGKQDVSPKSSKNEADKPPQAPELTEEERAARVAGHIVSPISTTERVQDVKRQLAALDGENLPDFKTNALISIPVQAGGLHPISDVWYIERILDQPDELRPVIAQLAREIAHLSGINPDSVIDVPGGLGFLCQDPPEDVDLSDLANNVLTLLQSISGVYAIALIKESPEQPLDVSEFQFTAALAQLLLGSPRYEDREAILQGRLDDTCIVKLFRLIRLGRRLVELEMGSVSVVQTP
;
A
#
# COMPACT_ATOMS: atom_id res chain seq x y z
N MET A 1 -56.41 -13.60 42.23
CA MET A 1 -56.83 -14.97 41.90
C MET A 1 -56.89 -15.12 40.39
N ALA A 2 -55.85 -15.63 39.73
CA ALA A 2 -55.90 -15.95 38.30
C ALA A 2 -56.14 -17.46 38.16
N SER A 3 -57.20 -17.86 37.45
CA SER A 3 -57.45 -19.28 37.19
C SER A 3 -56.41 -19.81 36.21
N LYS A 4 -55.81 -20.97 36.51
CA LYS A 4 -54.99 -21.70 35.53
C LYS A 4 -55.94 -22.40 34.57
N LEU A 5 -55.93 -22.01 33.29
CA LEU A 5 -56.62 -22.77 32.24
C LEU A 5 -56.01 -24.18 32.17
N THR A 6 -56.87 -25.17 31.97
CA THR A 6 -56.45 -26.57 31.82
C THR A 6 -55.93 -26.84 30.40
N ALA A 7 -55.25 -27.97 30.20
CA ALA A 7 -54.78 -28.38 28.88
C ALA A 7 -55.96 -28.55 27.89
N ASP A 8 -57.11 -29.02 28.37
CA ASP A 8 -58.32 -29.19 27.55
C ASP A 8 -58.96 -27.84 27.17
N ASP A 9 -58.95 -26.84 28.06
CA ASP A 9 -59.39 -25.47 27.74
C ASP A 9 -58.53 -24.84 26.63
N ILE A 10 -57.23 -25.16 26.61
CA ILE A 10 -56.27 -24.68 25.60
C ILE A 10 -56.48 -25.43 24.28
N SER A 11 -56.64 -26.75 24.34
CA SER A 11 -56.93 -27.61 23.18
C SER A 11 -58.25 -27.21 22.49
N GLY A 12 -59.33 -27.02 23.27
CA GLY A 12 -60.62 -26.58 22.78
C GLY A 12 -60.60 -25.20 22.12
N LYS A 13 -59.73 -24.29 22.58
CA LYS A 13 -59.53 -22.97 21.95
C LYS A 13 -58.69 -23.03 20.68
N LEU A 14 -57.72 -23.94 20.59
CA LEU A 14 -56.95 -24.17 19.35
C LEU A 14 -57.79 -24.85 18.26
N LEU A 15 -58.80 -25.64 18.64
CA LEU A 15 -59.74 -26.30 17.74
C LEU A 15 -60.87 -25.38 17.23
N GLN A 16 -61.02 -24.15 17.77
CA GLN A 16 -61.95 -23.15 17.23
C GLN A 16 -61.38 -22.49 15.96
N GLY A 17 -61.44 -23.22 14.85
CA GLY A 17 -60.93 -22.81 13.54
C GLY A 17 -61.69 -21.65 12.88
N SER A 18 -61.59 -20.44 13.44
CA SER A 18 -61.90 -19.16 12.77
C SER A 18 -61.30 -17.97 13.52
N PHE A 19 -60.02 -17.67 13.27
CA PHE A 19 -59.42 -16.37 13.59
C PHE A 19 -59.87 -15.32 12.56
N SER A 20 -61.18 -15.01 12.53
CA SER A 20 -61.74 -13.96 11.68
C SER A 20 -61.16 -12.60 12.11
N ARG A 21 -60.37 -11.99 11.23
CA ARG A 21 -59.62 -10.74 11.51
C ARG A 21 -60.54 -9.53 11.53
N SER A 22 -61.23 -9.33 12.65
CA SER A 22 -62.11 -8.16 12.93
C SER A 22 -61.30 -6.88 13.17
N GLY A 23 -60.63 -6.40 12.12
CA GLY A 23 -59.97 -5.10 12.04
C GLY A 23 -60.16 -4.50 10.65
N PRO A 24 -59.69 -3.26 10.40
CA PRO A 24 -59.70 -2.70 9.05
C PRO A 24 -58.93 -3.61 8.09
N ALA A 25 -59.36 -3.64 6.82
CA ALA A 25 -58.62 -4.31 5.77
C ALA A 25 -57.28 -3.59 5.59
N VAL A 26 -56.21 -4.16 6.16
CA VAL A 26 -54.85 -3.69 5.90
C VAL A 26 -54.43 -4.34 4.59
N ASP A 27 -54.45 -3.56 3.50
CA ASP A 27 -54.20 -4.03 2.12
C ASP A 27 -52.83 -4.69 1.94
N GLN A 28 -51.91 -4.49 2.89
CA GLN A 28 -50.63 -5.20 2.97
C GLN A 28 -50.39 -5.69 4.39
N LEU A 29 -49.72 -6.84 4.51
CA LEU A 29 -49.10 -7.25 5.77
C LEU A 29 -47.91 -6.31 6.07
N PRO A 30 -47.63 -5.99 7.36
CA PRO A 30 -46.41 -5.25 7.70
C PRO A 30 -45.18 -6.08 7.32
N ASP A 31 -44.11 -5.41 6.90
CA ASP A 31 -42.86 -6.07 6.55
C ASP A 31 -42.25 -6.83 7.75
N PRO A 32 -41.54 -7.95 7.52
CA PRO A 32 -40.81 -8.65 8.57
C PRO A 32 -39.80 -7.75 9.27
N ILE A 33 -39.68 -7.87 10.59
CA ILE A 33 -38.74 -7.10 11.43
C ILE A 33 -37.35 -7.79 11.51
N VAL A 34 -37.21 -8.99 10.91
CA VAL A 34 -35.98 -9.79 10.86
C VAL A 34 -35.74 -10.35 9.45
N ASP A 35 -34.50 -10.71 9.13
CA ASP A 35 -34.12 -11.33 7.85
C ASP A 35 -34.97 -12.60 7.59
N THR A 36 -35.85 -12.55 6.57
CA THR A 36 -36.94 -13.52 6.36
C THR A 36 -36.94 -14.07 4.94
N PRO A 37 -36.88 -15.40 4.73
CA PRO A 37 -37.00 -15.99 3.40
C PRO A 37 -38.43 -15.88 2.89
N MET A 38 -38.60 -15.42 1.64
CA MET A 38 -39.91 -15.30 0.97
C MET A 38 -39.80 -15.63 -0.51
N VAL A 39 -40.94 -15.82 -1.17
CA VAL A 39 -41.03 -16.00 -2.63
C VAL A 39 -41.63 -14.73 -3.23
N LEU A 40 -40.94 -14.12 -4.19
CA LEU A 40 -41.41 -12.93 -4.92
C LEU A 40 -41.46 -13.19 -6.43
N THR A 41 -42.35 -12.49 -7.10
CA THR A 41 -42.43 -12.40 -8.57
C THR A 41 -41.50 -11.34 -9.14
N LEU A 42 -41.20 -11.41 -10.44
CA LEU A 42 -40.47 -10.38 -11.18
C LEU A 42 -41.12 -8.98 -11.14
N ASP A 43 -42.45 -8.94 -11.01
CA ASP A 43 -43.21 -7.68 -10.96
C ASP A 43 -43.18 -7.02 -9.58
N GLU A 44 -43.07 -7.81 -8.52
CA GLU A 44 -42.89 -7.31 -7.15
C GLU A 44 -41.46 -6.79 -6.90
N MET A 45 -40.48 -7.14 -7.73
CA MET A 45 -39.07 -6.74 -7.58
C MET A 45 -38.67 -5.56 -8.48
N LYS A 46 -37.82 -4.66 -7.98
CA LYS A 46 -37.11 -3.62 -8.73
C LYS A 46 -35.59 -3.65 -8.48
N ALA A 47 -34.82 -3.16 -9.45
CA ALA A 47 -33.38 -2.96 -9.31
C ALA A 47 -33.10 -1.76 -8.38
N PHE A 48 -31.93 -1.76 -7.73
CA PHE A 48 -31.47 -0.59 -6.96
C PHE A 48 -31.12 0.57 -7.89
N GLU A 49 -31.73 1.73 -7.66
CA GLU A 49 -31.64 2.92 -8.52
C GLU A 49 -30.27 3.58 -8.50
N GLN A 50 -29.65 3.68 -7.32
CA GLN A 50 -28.34 4.32 -7.11
C GLN A 50 -27.19 3.31 -7.29
N ASN A 51 -27.33 2.38 -8.24
CA ASN A 51 -26.30 1.39 -8.53
C ASN A 51 -25.04 2.09 -9.07
N PRO A 52 -23.88 2.01 -8.39
CA PRO A 52 -22.68 2.71 -8.84
C PRO A 52 -22.18 2.14 -10.19
N ARG A 53 -22.52 0.88 -10.51
CA ARG A 53 -22.22 0.27 -11.80
C ARG A 53 -23.24 0.72 -12.87
N THR A 54 -22.80 1.51 -13.82
CA THR A 54 -23.58 1.98 -14.98
C THR A 54 -23.37 1.11 -16.22
N VAL A 55 -22.16 0.53 -16.38
CA VAL A 55 -21.79 -0.19 -17.60
C VAL A 55 -22.16 -1.68 -17.55
N THR A 56 -22.76 -2.16 -18.64
CA THR A 56 -23.16 -3.55 -18.87
C THR A 56 -22.01 -4.52 -18.57
N ASN A 57 -22.30 -5.57 -17.79
CA ASN A 57 -21.30 -6.55 -17.40
C ASN A 57 -20.81 -7.35 -18.63
N ALA A 58 -19.50 -7.40 -18.89
CA ALA A 58 -18.93 -8.17 -20.00
C ALA A 58 -19.37 -9.65 -20.01
N LYS A 59 -19.59 -10.24 -18.82
CA LYS A 59 -20.06 -11.62 -18.64
C LYS A 59 -21.58 -11.79 -18.71
N TYR A 60 -22.34 -10.79 -19.17
CA TYR A 60 -23.80 -10.84 -19.24
C TYR A 60 -24.32 -12.09 -19.97
N LYS A 61 -23.69 -12.46 -21.10
CA LYS A 61 -24.04 -13.67 -21.87
C LYS A 61 -23.77 -14.95 -21.08
N GLU A 62 -22.57 -15.10 -20.50
CA GLU A 62 -22.22 -16.23 -19.64
C GLU A 62 -23.21 -16.42 -18.48
N ILE A 63 -23.59 -15.31 -17.83
CA ILE A 63 -24.54 -15.31 -16.71
C ILE A 63 -25.96 -15.66 -17.20
N LYS A 64 -26.38 -15.16 -18.37
CA LYS A 64 -27.68 -15.47 -18.98
C LYS A 64 -27.80 -16.95 -19.32
N ASP A 65 -26.80 -17.53 -19.97
CA ASP A 65 -26.80 -18.96 -20.30
C ASP A 65 -26.66 -19.85 -19.06
N SER A 66 -25.87 -19.45 -18.07
CA SER A 66 -25.80 -20.14 -16.77
C SER A 66 -27.16 -20.15 -16.06
N ILE A 67 -27.88 -19.02 -16.02
CA ILE A 67 -29.21 -18.94 -15.39
C ILE A 67 -30.25 -19.72 -16.21
N ARG A 68 -30.19 -19.67 -17.54
CA ARG A 68 -31.05 -20.44 -18.45
C ARG A 68 -30.90 -21.95 -18.24
N GLN A 69 -29.68 -22.44 -18.02
CA GLN A 69 -29.39 -23.86 -17.81
C GLN A 69 -29.63 -24.32 -16.35
N ARG A 70 -29.02 -23.64 -15.37
CA ARG A 70 -28.93 -24.14 -13.98
C ARG A 70 -29.84 -23.40 -12.99
N GLY A 71 -30.49 -22.31 -13.42
CA GLY A 71 -31.28 -21.46 -12.54
C GLY A 71 -30.41 -20.48 -11.73
N LEU A 72 -30.96 -20.00 -10.62
CA LEU A 72 -30.35 -18.94 -9.81
C LEU A 72 -29.61 -19.51 -8.60
N ASP A 73 -28.29 -19.72 -8.72
CA ASP A 73 -27.44 -20.38 -7.71
C ASP A 73 -27.52 -19.80 -6.29
N HIS A 74 -27.73 -18.48 -6.19
CA HIS A 74 -27.78 -17.75 -4.93
C HIS A 74 -29.08 -16.95 -4.84
N ARG A 75 -29.78 -17.08 -3.72
CA ARG A 75 -31.00 -16.33 -3.41
C ARG A 75 -30.66 -14.83 -3.29
N PRO A 76 -31.29 -13.93 -4.07
CA PRO A 76 -31.08 -12.50 -3.93
C PRO A 76 -31.46 -12.01 -2.53
N THR A 77 -30.75 -11.02 -2.02
CA THR A 77 -31.25 -10.22 -0.89
C THR A 77 -32.09 -9.07 -1.43
N VAL A 78 -33.24 -8.83 -0.80
CA VAL A 78 -34.15 -7.73 -1.13
C VAL A 78 -34.48 -6.92 0.13
N THR A 79 -34.92 -5.69 -0.04
CA THR A 79 -35.40 -4.81 1.04
C THR A 79 -36.50 -3.89 0.49
N ARG A 80 -37.25 -3.19 1.33
CA ARG A 80 -38.37 -2.34 0.88
C ARG A 80 -38.35 -1.01 1.62
N ARG A 81 -38.23 0.10 0.89
CA ARG A 81 -38.26 1.43 1.51
C ARG A 81 -39.66 1.70 2.10
N PRO A 82 -39.78 2.40 3.23
CA PRO A 82 -41.08 2.76 3.80
C PRO A 82 -41.98 3.47 2.78
N GLY A 83 -43.17 2.90 2.52
CA GLY A 83 -44.14 3.41 1.55
C GLY A 83 -43.96 2.92 0.11
N GLU A 84 -42.88 2.19 -0.23
CA GLU A 84 -42.76 1.55 -1.54
C GLU A 84 -43.53 0.23 -1.61
N ILE A 85 -44.23 0.00 -2.72
CA ILE A 85 -44.96 -1.27 -2.96
C ILE A 85 -43.98 -2.39 -3.33
N LYS A 86 -42.99 -2.10 -4.18
CA LYS A 86 -42.04 -3.07 -4.75
C LYS A 86 -40.79 -3.24 -3.88
N PHE A 87 -40.29 -4.47 -3.82
CA PHE A 87 -39.04 -4.83 -3.15
C PHE A 87 -37.84 -4.48 -4.03
N THR A 88 -36.85 -3.80 -3.47
CA THR A 88 -35.60 -3.42 -4.13
C THR A 88 -34.53 -4.47 -3.87
N ILE A 89 -33.73 -4.83 -4.88
CA ILE A 89 -32.49 -5.61 -4.69
C ILE A 89 -31.59 -4.90 -3.67
N ASN A 90 -31.08 -5.63 -2.69
CA ASN A 90 -30.21 -5.10 -1.62
C ASN A 90 -28.71 -5.37 -1.91
N ASN A 91 -28.37 -6.57 -2.41
CA ASN A 91 -27.00 -6.90 -2.86
C ASN A 91 -27.05 -7.75 -4.14
N GLY A 92 -26.05 -7.60 -5.00
CA GLY A 92 -25.65 -8.54 -6.05
C GLY A 92 -26.65 -8.91 -7.16
N GLY A 93 -27.84 -8.28 -7.17
CA GLY A 93 -28.98 -8.78 -7.94
C GLY A 93 -29.33 -8.06 -9.23
N ASN A 94 -28.92 -6.80 -9.44
CA ASN A 94 -29.46 -5.96 -10.53
C ASN A 94 -29.32 -6.60 -11.93
N THR A 95 -28.12 -7.03 -12.32
CA THR A 95 -27.89 -7.70 -13.62
C THR A 95 -28.62 -9.05 -13.71
N ARG A 96 -28.75 -9.77 -12.60
CA ARG A 96 -29.50 -11.04 -12.53
C ARG A 96 -31.00 -10.80 -12.73
N LEU A 97 -31.57 -9.75 -12.13
CA LEU A 97 -32.96 -9.36 -12.29
C LEU A 97 -33.28 -8.92 -13.73
N GLN A 98 -32.36 -8.22 -14.39
CA GLN A 98 -32.46 -7.87 -15.82
C GLN A 98 -32.48 -9.13 -16.69
N ILE A 99 -31.53 -10.04 -16.48
CA ILE A 99 -31.45 -11.34 -17.17
C ILE A 99 -32.71 -12.20 -16.95
N LEU A 100 -33.26 -12.21 -15.73
CA LEU A 100 -34.47 -12.99 -15.44
C LEU A 100 -35.71 -12.42 -16.13
N ARG A 101 -35.85 -11.10 -16.23
CA ARG A 101 -36.91 -10.45 -17.02
C ARG A 101 -36.78 -10.77 -18.51
N GLU A 102 -35.56 -10.74 -19.03
CA GLU A 102 -35.25 -11.09 -20.42
C GLU A 102 -35.59 -12.55 -20.71
N LEU A 103 -35.11 -13.50 -19.89
CA LEU A 103 -35.40 -14.94 -20.01
C LEU A 103 -36.90 -15.25 -19.85
N TYR A 104 -37.60 -14.56 -18.94
CA TYR A 104 -39.06 -14.70 -18.82
C TYR A 104 -39.79 -14.18 -20.06
N SER A 105 -39.35 -13.06 -20.65
CA SER A 105 -39.92 -12.55 -21.91
C SER A 105 -39.63 -13.44 -23.13
N GLU A 106 -38.51 -14.18 -23.12
CA GLU A 106 -38.15 -15.15 -24.18
C GLU A 106 -38.91 -16.48 -24.07
N THR A 107 -39.22 -16.94 -22.84
CA THR A 107 -39.65 -18.33 -22.60
C THR A 107 -41.02 -18.49 -21.95
N GLY A 108 -41.50 -17.48 -21.22
CA GLY A 108 -42.72 -17.55 -20.41
C GLY A 108 -42.65 -18.52 -19.21
N GLU A 109 -41.49 -19.11 -18.91
CA GLU A 109 -41.38 -20.17 -17.89
C GLU A 109 -41.42 -19.63 -16.45
N ASP A 110 -42.27 -20.23 -15.61
CA ASP A 110 -42.51 -19.76 -14.22
C ASP A 110 -41.26 -19.78 -13.33
N ARG A 111 -40.26 -20.62 -13.65
CA ARG A 111 -38.95 -20.64 -12.97
C ARG A 111 -38.12 -19.37 -13.16
N PHE A 112 -38.44 -18.54 -14.15
CA PHE A 112 -37.87 -17.20 -14.30
C PHE A 112 -38.80 -16.12 -13.74
N TYR A 113 -40.06 -16.44 -13.44
CA TYR A 113 -41.04 -15.51 -12.86
C TYR A 113 -41.00 -15.46 -11.33
N ARG A 114 -40.96 -16.61 -10.64
CA ARG A 114 -40.99 -16.72 -9.16
C ARG A 114 -39.62 -17.10 -8.58
N HIS A 115 -39.15 -16.32 -7.60
CA HIS A 115 -37.82 -16.49 -7.01
C HIS A 115 -37.84 -16.58 -5.48
N ASN A 116 -37.02 -17.48 -4.94
CA ASN A 116 -36.72 -17.52 -3.52
C ASN A 116 -35.72 -16.40 -3.18
N VAL A 117 -36.14 -15.42 -2.38
CA VAL A 117 -35.31 -14.30 -1.94
C VAL A 117 -35.19 -14.27 -0.42
N LEU A 118 -34.19 -13.55 0.10
CA LEU A 118 -34.07 -13.20 1.51
C LEU A 118 -34.44 -11.72 1.68
N PHE A 119 -35.57 -11.45 2.32
CA PHE A 119 -35.93 -10.10 2.72
C PHE A 119 -35.07 -9.66 3.90
N ARG A 120 -34.49 -8.46 3.81
CA ARG A 120 -33.84 -7.75 4.91
C ARG A 120 -34.65 -6.50 5.27
N PRO A 121 -34.99 -6.29 6.55
CA PRO A 121 -35.65 -5.07 7.02
C PRO A 121 -34.91 -3.81 6.57
N TRP A 122 -35.64 -2.77 6.22
CA TRP A 122 -35.08 -1.46 5.89
C TRP A 122 -34.83 -0.65 7.17
N ASP A 123 -33.61 -0.15 7.35
CA ASP A 123 -33.29 0.81 8.41
C ASP A 123 -33.91 2.18 8.07
N SER A 124 -34.90 2.60 8.86
CA SER A 124 -35.66 3.83 8.63
C SER A 124 -34.84 5.12 8.78
N ALA A 125 -33.66 5.07 9.39
CA ALA A 125 -32.75 6.21 9.53
C ALA A 125 -31.61 6.16 8.51
N ARG A 126 -30.98 4.99 8.29
CA ARG A 126 -29.71 4.84 7.55
C ARG A 126 -29.74 3.84 6.39
N GLY A 127 -30.92 3.37 5.98
CA GLY A 127 -31.06 2.35 4.94
C GLY A 127 -30.47 2.74 3.58
N GLU A 128 -30.52 4.02 3.19
CA GLU A 128 -29.95 4.51 1.92
C GLU A 128 -28.42 4.30 1.88
N ILE A 129 -27.70 4.69 2.94
CA ILE A 129 -26.24 4.55 3.01
C ILE A 129 -25.82 3.09 3.18
N ILE A 130 -26.52 2.30 4.00
CA ILE A 130 -26.21 0.87 4.22
C ILE A 130 -26.32 0.06 2.91
N ALA A 131 -27.34 0.34 2.08
CA ALA A 131 -27.46 -0.30 0.76
C ALA A 131 -26.34 0.15 -0.20
N LEU A 132 -26.01 1.45 -0.20
CA LEU A 132 -24.98 1.99 -1.08
C LEU A 132 -23.57 1.51 -0.72
N THR A 133 -23.18 1.48 0.56
CA THR A 133 -21.85 0.95 0.97
C THR A 133 -21.78 -0.56 0.78
N GLY A 134 -22.88 -1.30 0.98
CA GLY A 134 -22.99 -2.72 0.62
C GLY A 134 -22.69 -2.97 -0.86
N HIS A 135 -23.34 -2.23 -1.75
CA HIS A 135 -23.09 -2.31 -3.20
C HIS A 135 -21.67 -1.87 -3.61
N LEU A 136 -21.11 -0.82 -2.99
CA LEU A 136 -19.73 -0.40 -3.26
C LEU A 136 -18.73 -1.48 -2.86
N SER A 137 -18.83 -2.01 -1.63
CA SER A 137 -17.97 -3.07 -1.11
C SER A 137 -18.07 -4.36 -1.94
N GLU A 138 -19.27 -4.77 -2.35
CA GLU A 138 -19.45 -5.98 -3.17
C GLU A 138 -18.84 -5.85 -4.57
N ASN A 139 -18.99 -4.68 -5.22
CA ASN A 139 -18.49 -4.45 -6.57
C ASN A 139 -16.96 -4.25 -6.62
N ASP A 140 -16.38 -3.58 -5.61
CA ASP A 140 -14.93 -3.45 -5.42
C ASP A 140 -14.27 -4.79 -5.09
N LEU A 141 -14.85 -5.61 -4.20
CA LEU A 141 -14.31 -6.93 -3.84
C LEU A 141 -14.29 -7.90 -5.03
N ARG A 142 -15.17 -7.71 -6.01
CA ARG A 142 -15.14 -8.43 -7.29
C ARG A 142 -14.22 -7.80 -8.35
N GLY A 143 -13.47 -6.75 -8.01
CA GLY A 143 -12.59 -6.02 -8.93
C GLY A 143 -13.30 -5.44 -10.15
N SER A 144 -14.59 -5.09 -9.99
CA SER A 144 -15.53 -5.01 -11.12
C SER A 144 -16.13 -3.62 -11.38
N LEU A 145 -15.67 -2.61 -10.63
CA LEU A 145 -16.14 -1.23 -10.64
C LEU A 145 -15.07 -0.32 -11.23
N MET A 146 -15.44 0.56 -12.17
CA MET A 146 -14.51 1.52 -12.76
C MET A 146 -14.17 2.66 -11.79
N PHE A 147 -13.07 3.38 -12.04
CA PHE A 147 -12.67 4.51 -11.19
C PHE A 147 -13.75 5.59 -11.09
N ILE A 148 -14.42 5.90 -12.22
CA ILE A 148 -15.51 6.89 -12.24
C ILE A 148 -16.78 6.41 -11.54
N GLU A 149 -17.16 5.14 -11.75
CA GLU A 149 -18.31 4.50 -11.08
C GLU A 149 -18.15 4.54 -9.55
N ARG A 150 -16.93 4.26 -9.08
CA ARG A 150 -16.53 4.37 -7.66
C ARG A 150 -16.57 5.82 -7.17
N ALA A 151 -16.09 6.78 -7.95
CA ALA A 151 -16.08 8.19 -7.60
C ALA A 151 -17.50 8.76 -7.44
N VAL A 152 -18.40 8.48 -8.40
CA VAL A 152 -19.82 8.87 -8.35
C VAL A 152 -20.55 8.21 -7.19
N GLY A 153 -20.24 6.95 -6.88
CA GLY A 153 -20.79 6.27 -5.70
C GLY A 153 -20.35 6.89 -4.37
N ILE A 154 -19.08 7.32 -4.24
CA ILE A 154 -18.59 8.02 -3.05
C ILE A 154 -19.22 9.41 -2.90
N GLU A 155 -19.39 10.17 -3.98
CA GLU A 155 -20.04 11.49 -3.90
C GLU A 155 -21.56 11.36 -3.65
N SER A 156 -22.18 10.27 -4.10
CA SER A 156 -23.56 9.92 -3.72
C SER A 156 -23.67 9.58 -2.22
N ALA A 157 -22.71 8.82 -1.68
CA ALA A 157 -22.65 8.52 -0.25
C ALA A 157 -22.42 9.81 0.57
N ARG A 158 -21.55 10.71 0.10
CA ARG A 158 -21.35 12.05 0.68
C ARG A 158 -22.67 12.83 0.76
N ALA A 159 -23.43 12.91 -0.34
CA ALA A 159 -24.70 13.63 -0.36
C ALA A 159 -25.72 13.05 0.65
N ILE A 160 -25.73 11.73 0.86
CA ILE A 160 -26.54 11.10 1.92
C ILE A 160 -26.04 11.51 3.31
N TYR A 161 -24.73 11.50 3.57
CA TYR A 161 -24.18 11.93 4.86
C TYR A 161 -24.38 13.43 5.17
N GLU A 162 -24.36 14.30 4.16
CA GLU A 162 -24.64 15.74 4.30
C GLU A 162 -26.14 15.97 4.58
N LYS A 163 -27.02 15.16 3.97
CA LYS A 163 -28.46 15.09 4.29
C LYS A 163 -28.74 14.51 5.69
N GLU A 164 -27.96 13.53 6.16
CA GLU A 164 -28.02 13.03 7.56
C GLU A 164 -27.55 14.10 8.57
N ALA A 165 -26.56 14.92 8.23
CA ALA A 165 -25.94 15.89 9.14
C ALA A 165 -26.61 17.28 9.14
N GLY A 166 -27.21 17.69 8.02
CA GLY A 166 -27.69 19.05 7.79
C GLY A 166 -26.59 20.06 7.41
N GLU A 167 -25.34 19.60 7.24
CA GLU A 167 -24.16 20.42 6.93
C GLU A 167 -23.23 19.73 5.91
N SER A 168 -22.39 20.52 5.25
CA SER A 168 -21.37 20.02 4.32
C SER A 168 -20.22 19.34 5.06
N ILE A 169 -19.88 18.09 4.73
CA ILE A 169 -18.86 17.33 5.44
C ILE A 169 -17.47 17.49 4.84
N SER A 170 -16.45 17.56 5.70
CA SER A 170 -15.05 17.54 5.26
C SER A 170 -14.66 16.16 4.72
N GLN A 171 -13.65 16.10 3.84
CA GLN A 171 -13.09 14.83 3.36
C GLN A 171 -12.60 13.90 4.49
N ARG A 172 -12.13 14.47 5.61
CA ARG A 172 -11.69 13.67 6.78
C ARG A 172 -12.87 13.02 7.49
N GLU A 173 -14.00 13.70 7.57
CA GLU A 173 -15.25 13.16 8.11
C GLU A 173 -15.88 12.13 7.16
N LEU A 174 -15.84 12.37 5.85
CA LEU A 174 -16.29 11.41 4.84
C LEU A 174 -15.50 10.09 4.92
N VAL A 175 -14.16 10.14 5.05
CA VAL A 175 -13.34 8.94 5.32
C VAL A 175 -13.79 8.23 6.59
N ARG A 176 -14.04 8.97 7.68
CA ARG A 176 -14.45 8.41 8.98
C ARG A 176 -15.79 7.69 8.88
N ARG A 177 -16.79 8.30 8.24
CA ARG A 177 -18.14 7.71 8.08
C ARG A 177 -18.12 6.50 7.15
N LEU A 178 -17.51 6.60 5.97
CA LEU A 178 -17.38 5.47 5.04
C LEU A 178 -16.67 4.28 5.70
N SER A 179 -15.60 4.53 6.46
CA SER A 179 -14.89 3.47 7.19
C SER A 179 -15.73 2.82 8.31
N ALA A 180 -16.57 3.60 8.99
CA ALA A 180 -17.49 3.09 10.01
C ALA A 180 -18.64 2.26 9.39
N ASP A 181 -19.13 2.65 8.22
CA ASP A 181 -20.17 1.95 7.45
C ASP A 181 -19.60 0.83 6.53
N GLY A 182 -18.38 0.37 6.81
CA GLY A 182 -17.78 -0.84 6.23
C GLY A 182 -16.98 -0.66 4.93
N TYR A 183 -16.74 0.58 4.48
CA TYR A 183 -16.07 0.89 3.20
C TYR A 183 -14.85 1.82 3.38
N PRO A 184 -13.69 1.30 3.83
CA PRO A 184 -12.51 2.12 4.09
C PRO A 184 -11.84 2.63 2.80
N VAL A 185 -11.68 3.95 2.69
CA VAL A 185 -11.01 4.64 1.57
C VAL A 185 -10.08 5.73 2.10
N SER A 186 -8.90 5.91 1.52
CA SER A 186 -7.95 6.95 1.95
C SER A 186 -8.35 8.35 1.42
N GLN A 187 -8.09 9.39 2.22
CA GLN A 187 -8.47 10.78 1.88
C GLN A 187 -7.86 11.24 0.54
N SER A 188 -6.62 10.88 0.23
CA SER A 188 -5.99 11.19 -1.06
C SER A 188 -6.75 10.58 -2.25
N HIS A 189 -7.31 9.37 -2.07
CA HIS A 189 -8.10 8.71 -3.10
C HIS A 189 -9.48 9.39 -3.26
N ILE A 190 -10.12 9.77 -2.16
CA ILE A 190 -11.36 10.56 -2.17
C ILE A 190 -11.14 11.91 -2.88
N SER A 191 -10.07 12.65 -2.55
CA SER A 191 -9.81 13.94 -3.20
C SER A 191 -9.65 13.81 -4.71
N LYS A 192 -8.88 12.81 -5.18
CA LYS A 192 -8.74 12.52 -6.61
C LYS A 192 -10.06 12.14 -7.28
N MET A 193 -10.93 11.39 -6.58
CA MET A 193 -12.27 11.04 -7.07
C MET A 193 -13.19 12.27 -7.16
N GLN A 194 -13.18 13.15 -6.16
CA GLN A 194 -13.95 14.39 -6.18
C GLN A 194 -13.47 15.36 -7.26
N ASP A 195 -12.16 15.49 -7.46
CA ASP A 195 -11.59 16.27 -8.57
C ASP A 195 -11.95 15.66 -9.95
N THR A 196 -12.04 14.33 -10.06
CA THR A 196 -12.50 13.65 -11.29
C THR A 196 -13.98 13.94 -11.57
N VAL A 197 -14.85 13.81 -10.56
CA VAL A 197 -16.30 14.05 -10.67
C VAL A 197 -16.61 15.53 -10.93
N ARG A 198 -15.80 16.45 -10.39
CA ARG A 198 -15.95 17.89 -10.59
C ARG A 198 -15.40 18.37 -11.94
N CYS A 199 -14.19 17.95 -12.32
CA CYS A 199 -13.42 18.61 -13.39
C CYS A 199 -13.31 17.79 -14.69
N LEU A 200 -13.60 16.48 -14.66
CA LEU A 200 -13.46 15.60 -15.82
C LEU A 200 -14.80 14.99 -16.26
N LEU A 201 -15.64 14.53 -15.32
CA LEU A 201 -16.95 13.94 -15.60
C LEU A 201 -17.91 14.84 -16.41
N PRO A 202 -17.97 16.18 -16.22
CA PRO A 202 -18.83 17.04 -17.03
C PRO A 202 -18.38 17.19 -18.49
N VAL A 203 -17.15 16.77 -18.83
CA VAL A 203 -16.45 17.10 -20.08
C VAL A 203 -16.16 15.87 -20.92
N ILE A 204 -15.67 14.79 -20.29
CA ILE A 204 -15.29 13.53 -20.93
C ILE A 204 -16.00 12.30 -20.33
N PRO A 205 -17.35 12.29 -20.27
CA PRO A 205 -18.10 11.18 -19.70
C PRO A 205 -17.91 9.88 -20.48
N SER A 206 -17.84 9.93 -21.82
CA SER A 206 -17.67 8.74 -22.68
C SER A 206 -16.30 8.10 -22.50
N ALA A 207 -15.23 8.90 -22.39
CA ALA A 207 -13.89 8.38 -22.08
C ALA A 207 -13.85 7.74 -20.68
N LEU A 208 -14.43 8.41 -19.68
CA LEU A 208 -14.45 7.89 -18.30
C LEU A 208 -15.26 6.59 -18.16
N TYR A 209 -16.40 6.46 -18.85
CA TYR A 209 -17.22 5.24 -18.81
C TYR A 209 -16.85 4.17 -19.85
N SER A 210 -16.03 4.45 -20.86
CA SER A 210 -15.40 3.42 -21.71
C SER A 210 -14.22 2.73 -21.02
N GLY A 211 -13.63 3.36 -20.00
CA GLY A 211 -12.70 2.71 -19.07
C GLY A 211 -11.42 3.47 -18.76
N LEU A 212 -11.39 4.80 -18.95
CA LEU A 212 -10.17 5.61 -18.75
C LEU A 212 -9.49 5.30 -17.41
N GLY A 213 -8.23 4.89 -17.48
CA GLY A 213 -7.53 4.31 -16.34
C GLY A 213 -7.16 5.35 -15.29
N LYS A 214 -7.15 4.93 -14.01
CA LYS A 214 -6.64 5.74 -12.90
C LYS A 214 -5.29 6.45 -13.21
N PRO A 215 -4.29 5.83 -13.88
CA PRO A 215 -3.06 6.53 -14.23
C PRO A 215 -3.26 7.70 -15.22
N GLN A 216 -4.15 7.57 -16.21
CA GLN A 216 -4.49 8.64 -17.15
C GLN A 216 -5.25 9.76 -16.43
N ILE A 217 -6.22 9.42 -15.58
CA ILE A 217 -6.96 10.37 -14.74
C ILE A 217 -6.01 11.16 -13.82
N GLU A 218 -5.05 10.49 -13.16
CA GLU A 218 -4.07 11.16 -12.30
C GLU A 218 -3.10 12.05 -13.10
N ARG A 219 -2.69 11.66 -14.33
CA ARG A 219 -1.94 12.54 -15.24
C ARG A 219 -2.77 13.77 -15.65
N LEU A 220 -4.04 13.61 -16.02
CA LEU A 220 -4.95 14.70 -16.39
C LEU A 220 -5.17 15.70 -15.24
N LEU A 221 -5.45 15.23 -14.03
CA LEU A 221 -5.61 16.11 -12.86
C LEU A 221 -4.30 16.83 -12.52
N SER A 222 -3.16 16.17 -12.68
CA SER A 222 -1.84 16.82 -12.49
C SER A 222 -1.54 17.86 -13.58
N LEU A 223 -1.94 17.61 -14.83
CA LEU A 223 -1.83 18.55 -15.94
C LEU A 223 -2.72 19.76 -15.71
N ARG A 224 -4.03 19.57 -15.41
CA ARG A 224 -4.95 20.67 -15.07
C ARG A 224 -4.43 21.54 -13.93
N LYS A 225 -3.87 20.92 -12.87
CA LYS A 225 -3.31 21.66 -11.74
C LYS A 225 -2.06 22.47 -12.14
N ALA A 226 -1.13 21.89 -12.89
CA ALA A 226 0.06 22.60 -13.36
C ALA A 226 -0.32 23.75 -14.32
N ALA A 227 -1.21 23.48 -15.28
CA ALA A 227 -1.69 24.45 -16.26
C ALA A 227 -2.47 25.60 -15.62
N GLY A 228 -3.34 25.33 -14.64
CA GLY A 228 -4.06 26.39 -13.92
C GLY A 228 -3.14 27.29 -13.07
N GLN A 229 -2.01 26.76 -12.56
CA GLN A 229 -0.98 27.59 -11.91
C GLN A 229 -0.19 28.41 -12.93
N THR A 230 0.28 27.81 -14.02
CA THR A 230 0.98 28.52 -15.11
C THR A 230 0.10 29.61 -15.73
N TRP A 231 -1.21 29.35 -15.91
CA TRP A 231 -2.17 30.37 -16.36
C TRP A 231 -2.23 31.52 -15.36
N LEU A 232 -2.60 31.25 -14.11
CA LEU A 232 -2.75 32.28 -13.06
C LEU A 232 -1.52 33.19 -12.98
N THR A 233 -0.31 32.63 -12.85
CA THR A 233 0.96 33.38 -12.75
C THR A 233 1.24 34.27 -13.97
N HIS A 234 0.73 33.92 -15.16
CA HIS A 234 0.96 34.68 -16.39
C HIS A 234 -0.26 35.47 -16.88
N THR A 235 -1.42 35.37 -16.22
CA THR A 235 -2.64 36.13 -16.56
C THR A 235 -3.13 37.06 -15.46
N GLU A 236 -2.62 36.93 -14.23
CA GLU A 236 -2.92 37.84 -13.12
C GLU A 236 -2.61 39.30 -13.51
N GLY A 237 -3.59 40.19 -13.31
CA GLY A 237 -3.50 41.62 -13.65
C GLY A 237 -3.74 41.98 -15.13
N LYS A 238 -4.02 41.03 -16.03
CA LYS A 238 -4.40 41.31 -17.43
C LYS A 238 -5.92 41.29 -17.61
N GLU A 239 -6.49 42.34 -18.22
CA GLU A 239 -7.92 42.38 -18.57
C GLU A 239 -8.24 41.55 -19.83
N HIS A 240 -9.52 41.17 -19.99
CA HIS A 240 -10.08 40.50 -21.19
C HIS A 240 -9.50 39.11 -21.54
N ILE A 241 -8.86 38.42 -20.59
CA ILE A 241 -8.42 37.03 -20.76
C ILE A 241 -9.55 36.04 -20.41
N PRO A 242 -9.75 34.95 -21.17
CA PRO A 242 -10.75 33.93 -20.85
C PRO A 242 -10.44 33.16 -19.55
N ASP A 243 -11.46 32.56 -18.94
CA ASP A 243 -11.28 31.69 -17.77
C ASP A 243 -10.49 30.42 -18.16
N PHE A 244 -9.55 30.03 -17.29
CA PHE A 244 -8.80 28.78 -17.42
C PHE A 244 -9.71 27.56 -17.44
N GLU A 245 -10.76 27.56 -16.61
CA GLU A 245 -11.65 26.41 -16.50
C GLU A 245 -12.42 26.20 -17.81
N GLY A 246 -12.92 27.28 -18.43
CA GLY A 246 -13.52 27.23 -19.77
C GLY A 246 -12.54 26.70 -20.83
N LEU A 247 -11.33 27.29 -20.90
CA LEU A 247 -10.29 26.86 -21.86
C LEU A 247 -9.92 25.37 -21.69
N PHE A 248 -9.78 24.90 -20.44
CA PHE A 248 -9.48 23.51 -20.16
C PHE A 248 -10.63 22.57 -20.54
N GLN A 249 -11.89 22.97 -20.28
CA GLN A 249 -13.08 22.20 -20.66
C GLN A 249 -13.25 22.13 -22.19
N ASP A 250 -13.07 23.25 -22.89
CA ASP A 250 -13.11 23.32 -24.35
C ASP A 250 -12.09 22.35 -24.98
N VAL A 251 -10.82 22.45 -24.58
CA VAL A 251 -9.75 21.57 -25.09
C VAL A 251 -10.02 20.10 -24.75
N LEU A 252 -10.41 19.79 -23.51
CA LEU A 252 -10.60 18.41 -23.08
C LEU A 252 -11.83 17.76 -23.75
N SER A 253 -12.86 18.54 -24.12
CA SER A 253 -14.06 18.04 -24.81
C SER A 253 -13.76 17.43 -26.19
N LEU A 254 -12.68 17.85 -26.83
CA LEU A 254 -12.20 17.29 -28.11
C LEU A 254 -11.75 15.82 -28.00
N PHE A 255 -11.61 15.30 -26.77
CA PHE A 255 -11.11 13.97 -26.46
C PHE A 255 -12.15 13.08 -25.75
N ASP A 256 -13.45 13.42 -25.79
CA ASP A 256 -14.49 12.49 -25.32
C ASP A 256 -14.77 11.40 -26.38
N GLY A 257 -14.39 10.16 -26.06
CA GLY A 257 -14.42 9.04 -27.00
C GLY A 257 -14.17 7.70 -26.30
N ASP A 258 -13.54 6.74 -26.98
CA ASP A 258 -13.07 5.50 -26.36
C ASP A 258 -11.75 5.73 -25.63
N ALA A 259 -11.66 5.28 -24.37
CA ALA A 259 -10.44 5.21 -23.59
C ALA A 259 -9.29 4.45 -24.29
N SER A 260 -9.59 3.57 -25.26
CA SER A 260 -8.58 2.89 -26.08
C SER A 260 -7.89 3.82 -27.09
N GLU A 261 -8.54 4.90 -27.53
CA GLU A 261 -7.98 5.92 -28.44
C GLU A 261 -7.39 7.13 -27.69
N PHE A 262 -7.48 7.15 -26.36
CA PHE A 262 -7.07 8.29 -25.53
C PHE A 262 -5.55 8.45 -25.42
N VAL A 263 -5.00 9.48 -26.08
CA VAL A 263 -3.58 9.85 -26.02
C VAL A 263 -3.40 11.11 -25.18
N TYR A 264 -2.85 10.96 -23.96
CA TYR A 264 -2.62 12.07 -23.03
C TYR A 264 -1.74 13.18 -23.64
N GLU A 265 -0.73 12.79 -24.42
CA GLU A 265 0.26 13.68 -25.01
C GLU A 265 -0.43 14.69 -25.95
N ARG A 266 -1.43 14.26 -26.74
CA ARG A 266 -2.22 15.17 -27.58
C ARG A 266 -3.07 16.16 -26.77
N VAL A 267 -3.59 15.74 -25.61
CA VAL A 267 -4.32 16.66 -24.70
C VAL A 267 -3.37 17.73 -24.13
N GLN A 268 -2.12 17.35 -23.84
CA GLN A 268 -1.10 18.29 -23.39
C GLN A 268 -0.71 19.28 -24.50
N ASP A 269 -0.51 18.82 -25.73
CA ASP A 269 -0.10 19.65 -26.86
C ASP A 269 -1.18 20.68 -27.25
N GLU A 270 -2.46 20.27 -27.35
CA GLU A 270 -3.58 21.18 -27.64
C GLU A 270 -3.81 22.18 -26.48
N LEU A 271 -3.66 21.73 -25.22
CA LEU A 271 -3.76 22.62 -24.06
C LEU A 271 -2.66 23.68 -24.06
N ILE A 272 -1.42 23.31 -24.41
CA ILE A 272 -0.31 24.27 -24.58
C ILE A 272 -0.64 25.25 -25.70
N SER A 273 -1.08 24.76 -26.88
CA SER A 273 -1.47 25.56 -28.04
C SER A 273 -2.50 26.64 -27.67
N HIS A 274 -3.60 26.26 -27.01
CA HIS A 274 -4.60 27.21 -26.51
C HIS A 274 -4.03 28.15 -25.43
N MET A 275 -3.14 27.67 -24.56
CA MET A 275 -2.54 28.50 -23.51
C MET A 275 -1.58 29.58 -24.03
N GLN A 276 -0.97 29.41 -25.22
CA GLN A 276 -0.08 30.41 -25.81
C GLN A 276 -0.78 31.77 -25.98
N SER A 277 -2.03 31.77 -26.44
CA SER A 277 -2.77 33.00 -26.77
C SER A 277 -3.11 33.88 -25.56
N GLY A 278 -3.27 33.31 -24.36
CA GLY A 278 -3.53 34.09 -23.14
C GLY A 278 -2.28 34.39 -22.31
N THR A 279 -1.35 33.45 -22.22
CA THR A 279 -0.10 33.64 -21.45
C THR A 279 0.87 34.57 -22.15
N GLY A 280 0.99 34.48 -23.49
CA GLY A 280 2.01 35.15 -24.28
C GLY A 280 3.37 34.43 -24.29
N LEU A 281 3.42 33.17 -23.84
CA LEU A 281 4.62 32.33 -23.80
C LEU A 281 4.79 31.48 -25.08
N SER A 282 6.02 31.06 -25.36
CA SER A 282 6.29 30.07 -26.41
C SER A 282 5.85 28.66 -26.00
N TYR A 283 5.69 27.78 -26.99
CA TYR A 283 5.39 26.37 -26.78
C TYR A 283 6.39 25.69 -25.83
N GLU A 284 7.70 25.91 -26.08
CA GLU A 284 8.79 25.36 -25.29
C GLU A 284 8.81 25.89 -23.85
N GLN A 285 8.51 27.18 -23.66
CA GLN A 285 8.40 27.81 -22.35
C GLN A 285 7.24 27.21 -21.54
N LEU A 286 6.05 27.08 -22.15
CA LEU A 286 4.90 26.44 -21.51
C LEU A 286 5.20 24.98 -21.17
N LEU A 287 5.77 24.21 -22.11
CA LEU A 287 6.12 22.81 -21.90
C LEU A 287 7.10 22.63 -20.72
N LEU A 288 8.11 23.50 -20.62
CA LEU A 288 9.07 23.53 -19.51
C LEU A 288 8.37 23.86 -18.19
N THR A 289 7.68 25.00 -18.10
CA THR A 289 7.04 25.45 -16.85
C THR A 289 5.93 24.50 -16.37
N LEU A 290 5.19 23.85 -17.28
CA LEU A 290 4.25 22.79 -16.95
C LEU A 290 4.97 21.56 -16.34
N SER A 291 6.09 21.15 -16.93
CA SER A 291 6.89 20.02 -16.46
C SER A 291 7.53 20.30 -15.09
N GLU A 292 8.03 21.52 -14.88
CA GLU A 292 8.54 22.01 -13.61
C GLU A 292 7.43 22.04 -12.54
N ASN A 293 6.26 22.61 -12.84
CA ASN A 293 5.12 22.65 -11.93
C ASN A 293 4.60 21.24 -11.57
N GLN A 294 4.56 20.30 -12.51
CA GLN A 294 4.23 18.89 -12.21
C GLN A 294 5.27 18.25 -11.29
N ASN A 295 6.57 18.49 -11.51
CA ASN A 295 7.64 17.96 -10.67
C ASN A 295 7.68 18.61 -9.28
N GLN A 296 7.40 19.90 -9.17
CA GLN A 296 7.32 20.62 -7.90
C GLN A 296 6.13 20.14 -7.07
N ALA A 297 4.95 19.94 -7.69
CA ALA A 297 3.77 19.38 -7.04
C ALA A 297 4.00 17.94 -6.53
N ARG A 298 4.78 17.13 -7.25
CA ARG A 298 5.24 15.81 -6.78
C ARG A 298 6.16 15.96 -5.56
N ARG A 299 7.17 16.83 -5.62
CA ARG A 299 8.11 17.08 -4.51
C ARG A 299 7.41 17.57 -3.24
N SER A 300 6.48 18.52 -3.34
CA SER A 300 5.73 19.00 -2.16
C SER A 300 4.90 17.90 -1.50
N SER A 301 4.33 16.97 -2.30
CA SER A 301 3.54 15.84 -1.76
C SER A 301 4.34 14.81 -0.93
N VAL A 302 5.68 14.88 -0.95
CA VAL A 302 6.58 14.03 -0.17
C VAL A 302 7.04 14.73 1.13
N ILE A 303 6.91 16.06 1.20
CA ILE A 303 7.45 16.90 2.30
C ILE A 303 6.40 17.15 3.40
N ASP A 304 5.11 16.87 3.13
CA ASP A 304 3.96 17.13 4.03
C ASP A 304 3.84 16.16 5.23
N THR A 305 4.97 15.84 5.89
CA THR A 305 5.00 15.38 7.27
C THR A 305 5.22 16.59 8.18
N PRO A 306 4.28 16.96 9.08
CA PRO A 306 4.43 18.14 9.92
C PRO A 306 5.55 17.93 10.94
N VAL A 307 6.69 18.59 10.71
CA VAL A 307 7.73 18.74 11.73
C VAL A 307 7.17 19.64 12.84
N SER A 308 6.92 19.05 14.00
CA SER A 308 6.51 19.78 15.21
C SER A 308 7.65 20.65 15.74
N LEU A 309 7.85 21.82 15.11
CA LEU A 309 8.74 22.85 15.62
C LEU A 309 8.20 23.36 16.96
N THR A 310 8.99 23.17 18.01
CA THR A 310 8.70 23.68 19.35
C THR A 310 8.69 25.21 19.33
N PRO A 311 7.69 25.88 19.96
CA PRO A 311 7.69 27.34 20.03
C PRO A 311 8.89 27.85 20.83
N ALA A 312 9.79 28.57 20.16
CA ALA A 312 10.87 29.30 20.84
C ALA A 312 10.27 30.37 21.77
N GLN A 313 10.80 30.47 22.99
CA GLN A 313 10.30 31.40 24.00
C GLN A 313 10.57 32.86 23.59
N GLN A 314 9.54 33.70 23.62
CA GLN A 314 9.72 35.16 23.56
C GLN A 314 10.30 35.69 24.89
N PRO A 315 11.22 36.67 24.88
CA PRO A 315 11.73 37.27 26.12
C PRO A 315 10.62 38.05 26.86
N ARG A 316 10.55 37.91 28.19
CA ARG A 316 9.79 38.85 29.04
C ARG A 316 10.66 40.03 29.45
N PRO A 317 10.11 41.25 29.55
CA PRO A 317 10.73 42.33 30.31
C PRO A 317 10.54 42.15 31.83
N ASP A 318 11.39 42.81 32.62
CA ASP A 318 11.45 42.70 34.08
C ASP A 318 10.30 43.38 34.86
N GLY A 319 10.04 42.89 36.08
CA GLY A 319 9.35 43.66 37.13
C GLY A 319 8.49 42.87 38.14
N LEU A 320 9.11 42.35 39.21
CA LEU A 320 8.68 42.25 40.64
C LEU A 320 7.19 41.99 41.04
N PRO A 321 6.91 41.48 42.26
CA PRO A 321 7.54 40.40 43.05
C PRO A 321 6.48 39.33 43.50
N PRO A 322 6.83 38.27 44.26
CA PRO A 322 5.90 37.18 44.61
C PRO A 322 5.43 37.12 46.08
N GLU A 323 4.14 36.83 46.31
CA GLU A 323 3.55 36.38 47.60
C GLU A 323 2.30 35.49 47.33
N GLY A 324 1.90 34.65 48.29
CA GLY A 324 0.57 34.00 48.33
C GLY A 324 0.57 32.49 48.62
N ASP A 325 -0.09 32.09 49.70
CA ASP A 325 -0.13 30.70 50.21
C ASP A 325 -1.35 29.85 49.76
N VAL A 326 -1.23 28.55 50.04
CA VAL A 326 -2.23 27.44 49.97
C VAL A 326 -3.44 27.62 50.94
N PRO A 327 -4.44 26.69 51.09
CA PRO A 327 -4.73 25.40 50.40
C PRO A 327 -6.24 25.12 50.01
N GLY A 328 -6.50 23.97 49.38
CA GLY A 328 -7.51 23.02 49.92
C GLY A 328 -8.46 22.24 48.98
N ILE A 329 -8.57 20.92 49.24
CA ILE A 329 -9.85 20.12 49.27
C ILE A 329 -10.52 19.81 47.90
N ASP A 330 -11.00 18.61 47.52
CA ASP A 330 -11.01 17.20 48.06
C ASP A 330 -11.66 16.26 46.98
N GLN A 331 -11.69 14.91 47.01
CA GLN A 331 -10.96 13.80 47.68
C GLN A 331 -11.33 12.45 46.96
N GLN A 332 -10.53 11.37 47.16
CA GLN A 332 -10.91 9.92 47.01
C GLN A 332 -11.20 9.35 45.58
N GLN A 333 -10.99 8.05 45.24
CA GLN A 333 -10.39 6.90 45.96
C GLN A 333 -9.89 5.80 44.99
N GLU A 334 -8.84 5.06 45.40
CA GLU A 334 -8.53 3.69 44.95
C GLU A 334 -8.85 2.66 46.07
N PRO A 335 -9.05 1.37 45.73
CA PRO A 335 -8.91 0.28 46.70
C PRO A 335 -7.87 -0.78 46.25
N GLY A 336 -6.72 -0.80 46.90
CA GLY A 336 -5.79 -1.95 46.90
C GLY A 336 -6.03 -2.91 48.07
N ILE A 337 -5.51 -4.14 47.99
CA ILE A 337 -5.58 -5.15 49.07
C ILE A 337 -4.16 -5.62 49.43
N GLN A 338 -3.86 -5.79 50.72
CA GLN A 338 -2.51 -6.05 51.24
C GLN A 338 -2.41 -7.31 52.14
N ALA A 339 -1.26 -7.98 52.09
CA ALA A 339 -0.58 -8.67 53.21
C ALA A 339 -1.31 -9.89 53.84
N PRO A 340 -0.73 -10.67 54.80
CA PRO A 340 0.57 -10.56 55.48
C PRO A 340 1.49 -11.84 55.42
N PRO A 341 2.69 -11.83 56.04
CA PRO A 341 3.68 -12.92 55.93
C PRO A 341 3.95 -13.73 57.23
N SER A 342 4.73 -14.83 57.12
CA SER A 342 5.94 -15.15 57.93
C SER A 342 6.13 -16.66 58.28
N GLU A 343 7.40 -17.01 58.48
CA GLU A 343 7.97 -18.13 59.25
C GLU A 343 7.79 -19.61 58.81
N ALA A 344 8.60 -20.47 59.43
CA ALA A 344 9.07 -21.75 58.88
C ALA A 344 8.74 -22.97 59.76
N ASP A 345 8.94 -24.19 59.20
CA ASP A 345 9.90 -25.20 59.72
C ASP A 345 9.46 -26.68 59.55
N LYS A 346 10.28 -27.52 58.87
CA LYS A 346 10.35 -29.01 58.92
C LYS A 346 9.08 -29.84 58.57
N THR A 347 9.11 -31.12 58.12
CA THR A 347 10.18 -32.06 57.71
C THR A 347 9.62 -33.20 56.83
N LYS A 348 10.49 -33.78 55.96
CA LYS A 348 10.51 -35.18 55.44
C LYS A 348 9.31 -35.65 54.55
N GLY A 349 9.52 -36.41 53.47
CA GLY A 349 10.78 -36.78 52.79
C GLY A 349 10.73 -38.13 52.03
N LYS A 350 11.81 -38.39 51.28
CA LYS A 350 12.19 -39.62 50.53
C LYS A 350 11.59 -39.77 49.11
N GLN A 351 12.30 -40.32 48.10
CA GLN A 351 13.66 -40.88 48.13
C GLN A 351 14.48 -40.67 46.84
N ASP A 352 15.80 -40.91 46.97
CA ASP A 352 16.91 -41.03 45.99
C ASP A 352 16.52 -41.57 44.59
N VAL A 353 17.23 -41.26 43.49
CA VAL A 353 18.67 -41.58 43.29
C VAL A 353 19.47 -40.55 42.46
N SER A 354 20.78 -40.49 42.73
CA SER A 354 21.81 -40.03 41.80
C SER A 354 23.12 -40.79 42.08
N PRO A 355 24.02 -40.91 41.10
CA PRO A 355 25.44 -40.69 41.38
C PRO A 355 26.04 -39.66 40.42
N LYS A 356 26.80 -38.71 40.98
CA LYS A 356 27.57 -37.73 40.22
C LYS A 356 28.81 -38.39 39.59
N SER A 357 29.23 -37.92 38.42
CA SER A 357 30.63 -37.92 38.01
C SER A 357 31.06 -36.48 37.72
N SER A 358 32.23 -36.09 38.23
CA SER A 358 32.66 -34.70 38.29
C SER A 358 33.32 -34.23 36.99
N LYS A 359 33.12 -32.96 36.63
CA LYS A 359 34.06 -32.18 35.80
C LYS A 359 34.08 -30.72 36.26
N ASN A 360 35.23 -30.10 36.11
CA ASN A 360 35.64 -28.89 36.82
C ASN A 360 34.88 -27.63 36.41
N GLU A 361 34.82 -26.66 37.32
CA GLU A 361 34.73 -25.25 36.95
C GLU A 361 36.01 -24.83 36.21
N ALA A 362 35.85 -24.23 35.03
CA ALA A 362 36.87 -23.47 34.32
C ALA A 362 36.18 -22.45 33.41
N ASP A 363 36.62 -21.20 33.49
CA ASP A 363 36.32 -20.04 32.64
C ASP A 363 35.02 -20.05 31.81
N LYS A 364 34.01 -19.38 32.36
CA LYS A 364 32.98 -18.73 31.53
C LYS A 364 33.64 -17.51 30.86
N PRO A 365 33.69 -17.38 29.53
CA PRO A 365 34.25 -16.18 28.89
C PRO A 365 33.43 -14.94 29.29
N PRO A 366 34.04 -13.74 29.30
CA PRO A 366 33.38 -12.53 29.76
C PRO A 366 32.14 -12.25 28.91
N GLN A 367 30.99 -12.08 29.57
CA GLN A 367 29.76 -11.68 28.89
C GLN A 367 29.95 -10.25 28.36
N ALA A 368 29.72 -10.08 27.05
CA ALA A 368 29.70 -8.76 26.43
C ALA A 368 28.65 -7.87 27.14
N PRO A 369 28.87 -6.54 27.24
CA PRO A 369 27.93 -5.65 27.90
C PRO A 369 26.56 -5.72 27.22
N GLU A 370 25.51 -5.84 28.03
CA GLU A 370 24.13 -5.87 27.53
C GLU A 370 23.79 -4.51 26.92
N LEU A 371 23.55 -4.51 25.60
CA LEU A 371 23.16 -3.32 24.84
C LEU A 371 21.96 -2.63 25.49
N THR A 372 22.02 -1.29 25.63
CA THR A 372 20.91 -0.52 26.19
C THR A 372 19.69 -0.57 25.27
N GLU A 373 18.49 -0.31 25.81
CA GLU A 373 17.26 -0.33 25.01
C GLU A 373 17.29 0.73 23.90
N GLU A 374 18.02 1.83 24.11
CA GLU A 374 18.30 2.86 23.10
C GLU A 374 19.22 2.35 21.97
N GLU A 375 20.30 1.61 22.32
CA GLU A 375 21.18 0.95 21.34
C GLU A 375 20.47 -0.18 20.56
N ARG A 376 19.46 -0.82 21.16
CA ARG A 376 18.59 -1.80 20.49
C ARG A 376 17.63 -1.12 19.54
N ALA A 377 16.92 -0.08 19.98
CA ALA A 377 16.01 0.69 19.16
C ALA A 377 16.73 1.32 17.94
N ALA A 378 17.91 1.91 18.15
CA ALA A 378 18.75 2.43 17.07
C ALA A 378 19.22 1.34 16.10
N ARG A 379 19.57 0.14 16.59
CA ARG A 379 19.97 -1.00 15.76
C ARG A 379 18.82 -1.57 14.94
N VAL A 380 17.60 -1.65 15.48
CA VAL A 380 16.41 -2.03 14.72
C VAL A 380 16.09 -0.98 13.65
N ALA A 381 16.12 0.32 14.01
CA ALA A 381 15.89 1.42 13.07
C ALA A 381 16.89 1.41 11.91
N GLY A 382 18.18 1.14 12.17
CA GLY A 382 19.22 1.03 11.14
C GLY A 382 19.03 -0.10 10.12
N HIS A 383 18.16 -1.08 10.38
CA HIS A 383 17.78 -2.14 9.43
C HIS A 383 16.47 -1.86 8.68
N ILE A 384 15.76 -0.77 8.98
CA ILE A 384 14.52 -0.38 8.30
C ILE A 384 14.85 0.53 7.12
N VAL A 385 15.07 -0.08 5.94
CA VAL A 385 15.32 0.66 4.67
C VAL A 385 14.08 1.47 4.23
N SER A 386 12.88 0.98 4.53
CA SER A 386 11.63 1.74 4.44
C SER A 386 10.57 1.17 5.40
N PRO A 387 9.69 2.01 5.98
CA PRO A 387 8.68 1.54 6.92
C PRO A 387 7.55 0.79 6.20
N ILE A 388 7.32 -0.47 6.60
CA ILE A 388 6.22 -1.28 6.06
C ILE A 388 4.89 -0.78 6.64
N SER A 389 3.94 -0.42 5.77
CA SER A 389 2.63 0.15 6.17
C SER A 389 1.64 -0.85 6.77
N THR A 390 2.02 -2.13 6.92
CA THR A 390 1.21 -3.15 7.60
C THR A 390 1.27 -2.94 9.12
N THR A 391 0.11 -2.88 9.78
CA THR A 391 0.07 -2.85 11.24
C THR A 391 0.59 -4.14 11.85
N GLU A 392 1.17 -4.05 13.05
CA GLU A 392 1.75 -5.18 13.80
C GLU A 392 0.77 -6.36 13.92
N ARG A 393 -0.51 -6.07 14.23
CA ARG A 393 -1.61 -7.05 14.27
C ARG A 393 -1.80 -7.84 12.96
N VAL A 394 -1.51 -7.27 11.80
CA VAL A 394 -1.58 -7.98 10.51
C VAL A 394 -0.39 -8.94 10.33
N GLN A 395 0.78 -8.58 10.87
CA GLN A 395 1.95 -9.47 10.89
C GLN A 395 1.73 -10.62 11.88
N ASP A 396 1.13 -10.36 13.04
CA ASP A 396 0.75 -11.40 14.02
C ASP A 396 -0.29 -12.37 13.48
N VAL A 397 -1.33 -11.88 12.80
CA VAL A 397 -2.33 -12.75 12.16
C VAL A 397 -1.69 -13.60 11.04
N LYS A 398 -0.74 -13.05 10.28
CA LYS A 398 0.04 -13.85 9.31
C LYS A 398 0.89 -14.93 9.97
N ARG A 399 1.56 -14.62 11.09
CA ARG A 399 2.32 -15.60 11.88
C ARG A 399 1.42 -16.70 12.45
N GLN A 400 0.24 -16.34 12.95
CA GLN A 400 -0.74 -17.30 13.49
C GLN A 400 -1.33 -18.20 12.40
N LEU A 401 -1.60 -17.67 11.20
CA LEU A 401 -2.05 -18.47 10.05
C LEU A 401 -0.97 -19.46 9.61
N ALA A 402 0.25 -18.98 9.37
CA ALA A 402 1.37 -19.84 8.97
C ALA A 402 1.65 -20.95 10.00
N ALA A 403 1.59 -20.63 11.30
CA ALA A 403 1.80 -21.61 12.37
C ALA A 403 0.70 -22.69 12.45
N LEU A 404 -0.51 -22.45 11.91
CA LEU A 404 -1.56 -23.46 11.77
C LEU A 404 -1.28 -24.42 10.59
N ASP A 405 -0.66 -23.91 9.52
CA ASP A 405 -0.18 -24.71 8.38
C ASP A 405 1.19 -25.38 8.66
N GLY A 406 1.82 -25.09 9.80
CA GLY A 406 3.08 -25.66 10.26
C GLY A 406 4.34 -24.83 10.00
N GLU A 407 4.21 -23.65 9.39
CA GLU A 407 5.30 -22.74 9.07
C GLU A 407 5.51 -21.66 10.15
N ASN A 408 6.70 -21.65 10.78
CA ASN A 408 7.08 -20.57 11.70
C ASN A 408 7.73 -19.40 10.93
N LEU A 409 6.92 -18.40 10.56
CA LEU A 409 7.42 -17.16 9.95
C LEU A 409 8.31 -16.36 10.94
N PRO A 410 9.48 -15.87 10.52
CA PRO A 410 10.41 -15.14 11.40
C PRO A 410 9.83 -13.81 11.89
N ASP A 411 10.29 -13.36 13.06
CA ASP A 411 9.98 -12.03 13.57
C ASP A 411 11.07 -11.01 13.22
N PHE A 412 10.66 -9.89 12.59
CA PHE A 412 11.59 -8.83 12.21
C PHE A 412 12.20 -8.11 13.43
N LYS A 413 11.46 -7.89 14.52
CA LYS A 413 12.02 -7.17 15.69
C LYS A 413 13.15 -8.00 16.34
N THR A 414 12.93 -9.30 16.49
CA THR A 414 13.92 -10.27 16.97
C THR A 414 15.08 -10.42 15.97
N ASN A 415 14.79 -10.55 14.67
CA ASN A 415 15.82 -10.81 13.66
C ASN A 415 16.56 -9.57 13.13
N ALA A 416 16.14 -8.35 13.50
CA ALA A 416 16.93 -7.13 13.35
C ALA A 416 17.93 -6.93 14.51
N LEU A 417 17.77 -7.69 15.61
CA LEU A 417 18.73 -7.81 16.70
C LEU A 417 19.61 -9.06 16.56
N ILE A 418 19.06 -10.16 16.01
CA ILE A 418 19.75 -11.40 15.65
C ILE A 418 19.70 -11.53 14.12
N SER A 419 20.73 -11.00 13.48
CA SER A 419 20.85 -10.78 12.04
C SER A 419 20.71 -12.03 11.15
N ILE A 420 20.62 -11.82 9.83
CA ILE A 420 20.53 -12.89 8.82
C ILE A 420 21.83 -13.72 8.85
N PRO A 421 21.80 -14.97 9.34
CA PRO A 421 23.01 -15.77 9.49
C PRO A 421 23.34 -16.45 8.16
N VAL A 422 24.33 -15.91 7.46
CA VAL A 422 24.79 -16.46 6.17
C VAL A 422 26.26 -16.82 6.31
N GLN A 423 26.55 -18.13 6.31
CA GLN A 423 27.92 -18.64 6.39
C GLN A 423 28.51 -18.79 4.98
N ALA A 424 29.42 -17.91 4.60
CA ALA A 424 30.25 -18.05 3.40
C ALA A 424 31.72 -18.22 3.81
N GLY A 425 32.31 -19.36 3.48
CA GLY A 425 33.70 -19.69 3.82
C GLY A 425 34.73 -18.91 3.01
N GLY A 426 35.93 -18.73 3.57
CA GLY A 426 37.04 -17.99 2.97
C GLY A 426 38.23 -17.92 3.93
N LEU A 427 39.22 -17.08 3.63
CA LEU A 427 40.17 -16.62 4.65
C LEU A 427 39.47 -15.66 5.61
N HIS A 428 38.52 -14.88 5.09
CA HIS A 428 37.59 -14.04 5.85
C HIS A 428 36.17 -14.64 5.79
N PRO A 429 35.82 -15.56 6.71
CA PRO A 429 34.49 -16.16 6.75
C PRO A 429 33.45 -15.09 7.08
N ILE A 430 32.45 -14.95 6.20
CA ILE A 430 31.30 -14.11 6.47
C ILE A 430 30.33 -14.92 7.32
N SER A 431 29.95 -14.37 8.48
CA SER A 431 28.81 -14.82 9.28
C SER A 431 27.55 -13.98 9.05
N ASP A 432 27.72 -12.77 8.50
CA ASP A 432 26.71 -11.72 8.42
C ASP A 432 27.01 -10.75 7.27
N VAL A 433 26.00 -10.47 6.44
CA VAL A 433 26.13 -9.51 5.33
C VAL A 433 25.99 -8.06 5.81
N TRP A 434 25.12 -7.78 6.79
CA TRP A 434 24.60 -6.44 7.11
C TRP A 434 25.20 -5.80 8.36
N TYR A 435 25.43 -6.58 9.41
CA TYR A 435 26.00 -6.09 10.67
C TYR A 435 27.49 -5.77 10.52
N ILE A 436 27.91 -4.60 11.01
CA ILE A 436 29.31 -4.20 11.05
C ILE A 436 29.70 -4.13 12.52
N GLU A 437 30.77 -4.84 12.90
CA GLU A 437 31.26 -4.84 14.27
C GLU A 437 31.83 -3.47 14.63
N ARG A 438 31.57 -3.01 15.86
CA ARG A 438 32.00 -1.68 16.35
C ARG A 438 33.53 -1.45 16.27
N ILE A 439 34.31 -2.54 16.24
CA ILE A 439 35.78 -2.50 16.07
C ILE A 439 36.15 -2.23 14.60
N LEU A 440 35.39 -2.81 13.66
CA LEU A 440 35.58 -2.66 12.22
C LEU A 440 34.90 -1.40 11.65
N ASP A 441 34.03 -0.72 12.40
CA ASP A 441 33.27 0.46 11.94
C ASP A 441 34.12 1.75 11.93
N GLN A 442 35.34 1.67 11.39
CA GLN A 442 36.29 2.77 11.22
C GLN A 442 36.92 2.72 9.82
N PRO A 443 37.19 3.85 9.14
CA PRO A 443 37.64 3.85 7.74
C PRO A 443 38.90 3.00 7.48
N ASP A 444 39.86 3.04 8.39
CA ASP A 444 41.16 2.38 8.24
C ASP A 444 41.10 0.87 8.50
N GLU A 445 40.07 0.39 9.22
CA GLU A 445 39.78 -1.03 9.43
C GLU A 445 38.86 -1.60 8.33
N LEU A 446 37.97 -0.77 7.75
CA LEU A 446 37.09 -1.16 6.65
C LEU A 446 37.87 -1.45 5.36
N ARG A 447 38.79 -0.57 4.96
CA ARG A 447 39.55 -0.67 3.69
C ARG A 447 40.30 -2.01 3.50
N PRO A 448 41.09 -2.54 4.45
CA PRO A 448 41.77 -3.83 4.27
C PRO A 448 40.78 -5.02 4.20
N VAL A 449 39.65 -4.98 4.93
CA VAL A 449 38.62 -6.02 4.84
C VAL A 449 37.91 -6.00 3.48
N ILE A 450 37.61 -4.80 2.95
CA ILE A 450 37.03 -4.61 1.61
C ILE A 450 38.00 -5.13 0.53
N ALA A 451 39.29 -4.80 0.62
CA ALA A 451 40.31 -5.24 -0.32
C ALA A 451 40.54 -6.77 -0.32
N GLN A 452 40.52 -7.39 0.87
CA GLN A 452 40.62 -8.84 0.99
C GLN A 452 39.35 -9.56 0.49
N LEU A 453 38.16 -8.97 0.64
CA LEU A 453 36.95 -9.49 -0.01
C LEU A 453 37.03 -9.42 -1.54
N ALA A 454 37.58 -8.33 -2.10
CA ALA A 454 37.83 -8.22 -3.53
C ALA A 454 38.80 -9.31 -4.03
N ARG A 455 39.91 -9.57 -3.29
CA ARG A 455 40.84 -10.69 -3.55
C ARG A 455 40.14 -12.06 -3.55
N GLU A 456 39.23 -12.30 -2.62
CA GLU A 456 38.50 -13.58 -2.58
C GLU A 456 37.48 -13.74 -3.71
N ILE A 457 36.77 -12.67 -4.10
CA ILE A 457 35.86 -12.68 -5.26
C ILE A 457 36.64 -12.92 -6.55
N ALA A 458 37.79 -12.26 -6.70
CA ALA A 458 38.71 -12.46 -7.83
C ALA A 458 39.18 -13.92 -7.91
N HIS A 459 39.67 -14.48 -6.79
CA HIS A 459 40.14 -15.87 -6.71
C HIS A 459 39.07 -16.89 -7.12
N LEU A 460 37.87 -16.78 -6.53
CA LEU A 460 36.76 -17.69 -6.80
C LEU A 460 36.23 -17.58 -8.24
N SER A 461 36.46 -16.46 -8.91
CA SER A 461 36.08 -16.20 -10.30
C SER A 461 37.18 -16.56 -11.32
N GLY A 462 38.32 -17.10 -10.87
CA GLY A 462 39.43 -17.52 -11.73
C GLY A 462 40.43 -16.42 -12.10
N ILE A 463 40.37 -15.26 -11.44
CA ILE A 463 41.35 -14.16 -11.56
C ILE A 463 42.49 -14.42 -10.55
N ASN A 464 43.73 -14.03 -10.86
CA ASN A 464 44.83 -14.08 -9.90
C ASN A 464 44.56 -13.09 -8.73
N PRO A 465 44.60 -13.51 -7.45
CA PRO A 465 44.54 -12.60 -6.31
C PRO A 465 45.53 -11.42 -6.37
N ASP A 466 46.72 -11.62 -6.97
CA ASP A 466 47.75 -10.58 -7.09
C ASP A 466 47.33 -9.41 -7.99
N SER A 467 46.31 -9.59 -8.85
CA SER A 467 45.73 -8.51 -9.66
C SER A 467 44.95 -7.48 -8.84
N VAL A 468 44.69 -7.74 -7.55
CA VAL A 468 44.00 -6.83 -6.63
C VAL A 468 45.01 -6.22 -5.66
N ILE A 469 45.27 -4.92 -5.82
CA ILE A 469 46.30 -4.18 -5.06
C ILE A 469 45.64 -3.31 -3.99
N ASP A 470 46.15 -3.42 -2.76
CA ASP A 470 45.74 -2.59 -1.63
C ASP A 470 46.18 -1.13 -1.84
N VAL A 471 45.27 -0.17 -1.61
CA VAL A 471 45.54 1.27 -1.73
C VAL A 471 45.00 2.06 -0.53
N PRO A 472 45.64 3.18 -0.15
CA PRO A 472 45.22 3.97 1.02
C PRO A 472 43.99 4.86 0.78
N GLY A 473 43.39 4.86 -0.42
CA GLY A 473 42.29 5.74 -0.80
C GLY A 473 41.14 4.99 -1.49
N GLY A 474 40.00 5.66 -1.60
CA GLY A 474 38.76 5.03 -2.11
C GLY A 474 38.37 3.83 -1.23
N LEU A 475 37.89 2.76 -1.88
CA LEU A 475 37.44 1.54 -1.18
C LEU A 475 38.56 0.67 -0.58
N GLY A 476 39.82 1.04 -0.74
CA GLY A 476 40.97 0.29 -0.20
C GLY A 476 41.65 -0.66 -1.18
N PHE A 477 41.12 -0.84 -2.39
CA PHE A 477 41.72 -1.67 -3.44
C PHE A 477 41.58 -1.04 -4.83
N LEU A 478 42.47 -1.44 -5.74
CA LEU A 478 42.34 -1.30 -7.19
C LEU A 478 42.56 -2.66 -7.87
N CYS A 479 42.00 -2.86 -9.06
CA CYS A 479 42.26 -4.05 -9.87
C CYS A 479 43.07 -3.69 -11.12
N GLN A 480 44.22 -4.33 -11.29
CA GLN A 480 45.04 -4.21 -12.50
C GLN A 480 44.48 -5.09 -13.62
N ASP A 481 44.67 -4.63 -14.85
CA ASP A 481 44.38 -5.40 -16.06
C ASP A 481 45.33 -6.62 -16.17
N PRO A 482 44.89 -7.73 -16.78
CA PRO A 482 45.74 -8.90 -16.99
C PRO A 482 46.89 -8.60 -17.96
N PRO A 483 48.02 -9.32 -17.88
CA PRO A 483 49.03 -9.29 -18.93
C PRO A 483 48.45 -9.75 -20.27
N GLU A 484 48.93 -9.17 -21.38
CA GLU A 484 48.42 -9.41 -22.75
C GLU A 484 48.47 -10.90 -23.18
N ASP A 485 49.30 -11.72 -22.53
CA ASP A 485 49.44 -13.16 -22.77
C ASP A 485 48.41 -14.05 -22.03
N VAL A 486 47.44 -13.47 -21.30
CA VAL A 486 46.52 -14.21 -20.40
C VAL A 486 45.05 -14.15 -20.86
N ASP A 487 44.61 -15.18 -21.58
CA ASP A 487 43.20 -15.40 -21.93
C ASP A 487 42.34 -15.64 -20.66
N LEU A 488 41.66 -14.60 -20.17
CA LEU A 488 40.65 -14.71 -19.13
C LEU A 488 39.32 -15.24 -19.69
N SER A 489 38.61 -16.06 -18.90
CA SER A 489 37.25 -16.51 -19.23
C SER A 489 36.23 -15.36 -19.19
N ASP A 490 35.11 -15.50 -19.90
CA ASP A 490 34.00 -14.52 -19.89
C ASP A 490 33.55 -14.14 -18.47
N LEU A 491 33.51 -15.12 -17.55
CA LEU A 491 33.19 -14.89 -16.14
C LEU A 491 34.27 -14.03 -15.46
N ALA A 492 35.54 -14.38 -15.64
CA ALA A 492 36.67 -13.64 -15.06
C ALA A 492 36.75 -12.20 -15.58
N ASN A 493 36.54 -11.98 -16.89
CA ASN A 493 36.48 -10.64 -17.48
C ASN A 493 35.35 -9.80 -16.87
N ASN A 494 34.12 -10.33 -16.83
CA ASN A 494 32.98 -9.61 -16.27
C ASN A 494 33.12 -9.31 -14.77
N VAL A 495 33.78 -10.19 -14.00
CA VAL A 495 34.09 -9.93 -12.59
C VAL A 495 35.20 -8.90 -12.43
N LEU A 496 36.22 -8.89 -13.30
CA LEU A 496 37.28 -7.88 -13.28
C LEU A 496 36.70 -6.48 -13.54
N THR A 497 35.91 -6.31 -14.60
CA THR A 497 35.23 -5.03 -14.91
C THR A 497 34.28 -4.60 -13.79
N LEU A 498 33.59 -5.54 -13.14
CA LEU A 498 32.77 -5.26 -11.96
C LEU A 498 33.61 -4.75 -10.77
N LEU A 499 34.76 -5.36 -10.48
CA LEU A 499 35.64 -4.90 -9.40
C LEU A 499 36.35 -3.57 -9.74
N GLN A 500 36.71 -3.33 -11.01
CA GLN A 500 37.26 -2.06 -11.50
C GLN A 500 36.25 -0.90 -11.44
N SER A 501 34.97 -1.16 -11.75
CA SER A 501 33.89 -0.18 -11.59
C SER A 501 33.56 0.10 -10.13
N ILE A 502 33.52 -0.92 -9.26
CA ILE A 502 33.28 -0.76 -7.81
C ILE A 502 34.42 0.01 -7.13
N SER A 503 35.68 -0.25 -7.50
CA SER A 503 36.84 0.51 -6.98
C SER A 503 36.94 1.95 -7.52
N GLY A 504 36.10 2.33 -8.49
CA GLY A 504 35.99 3.70 -8.99
C GLY A 504 37.02 4.08 -10.07
N VAL A 505 37.75 3.11 -10.63
CA VAL A 505 38.77 3.36 -11.67
C VAL A 505 38.17 4.10 -12.86
N TYR A 506 37.05 3.61 -13.40
CA TYR A 506 36.36 4.23 -14.53
C TYR A 506 35.81 5.62 -14.20
N ALA A 507 35.33 5.86 -12.97
CA ALA A 507 34.88 7.20 -12.56
C ALA A 507 36.04 8.21 -12.53
N ILE A 508 37.25 7.78 -12.14
CA ILE A 508 38.45 8.61 -12.16
C ILE A 508 38.95 8.86 -13.60
N ALA A 509 38.73 7.90 -14.52
CA ALA A 509 39.05 8.07 -15.95
C ALA A 509 38.07 9.06 -16.63
N LEU A 510 36.76 8.85 -16.46
CA LEU A 510 35.69 9.69 -17.03
C LEU A 510 35.70 11.15 -16.52
N ILE A 511 36.36 11.44 -15.40
CA ILE A 511 36.58 12.80 -14.88
C ILE A 511 37.85 13.46 -15.48
N LYS A 512 38.76 12.68 -16.07
CA LYS A 512 40.04 13.16 -16.64
C LYS A 512 40.02 13.32 -18.16
N GLU A 513 39.19 12.57 -18.87
CA GLU A 513 39.12 12.59 -20.33
C GLU A 513 37.87 13.34 -20.83
N SER A 514 38.01 14.07 -21.93
CA SER A 514 36.90 14.83 -22.53
C SER A 514 35.90 13.89 -23.22
N PRO A 515 34.58 14.08 -23.05
CA PRO A 515 33.55 13.16 -23.57
C PRO A 515 33.26 13.36 -25.08
N GLU A 516 34.28 13.15 -25.93
CA GLU A 516 34.17 13.21 -27.39
C GLU A 516 34.42 11.87 -28.11
N GLN A 517 34.61 10.77 -27.38
CA GLN A 517 34.62 9.42 -27.96
C GLN A 517 33.25 8.74 -27.75
N PRO A 518 32.74 8.00 -28.75
CA PRO A 518 31.50 7.23 -28.60
C PRO A 518 31.71 6.06 -27.64
N LEU A 519 30.67 5.73 -26.87
CA LEU A 519 30.61 4.59 -25.96
C LEU A 519 31.14 3.31 -26.64
N ASP A 520 32.12 2.66 -26.03
CA ASP A 520 32.75 1.50 -26.65
C ASP A 520 31.84 0.26 -26.62
N VAL A 521 32.05 -0.64 -27.58
CA VAL A 521 31.33 -1.91 -27.68
C VAL A 521 31.51 -2.74 -26.40
N SER A 522 32.64 -2.62 -25.71
CA SER A 522 32.92 -3.24 -24.41
C SER A 522 31.92 -2.81 -23.32
N GLU A 523 31.59 -1.51 -23.21
CA GLU A 523 30.68 -1.00 -22.18
C GLU A 523 29.25 -1.54 -22.36
N PHE A 524 28.81 -1.66 -23.61
CA PHE A 524 27.51 -2.25 -23.94
C PHE A 524 27.49 -3.77 -23.63
N GLN A 525 28.59 -4.47 -23.91
CA GLN A 525 28.73 -5.89 -23.56
C GLN A 525 28.68 -6.12 -22.04
N PHE A 526 29.44 -5.34 -21.25
CA PHE A 526 29.40 -5.43 -19.79
C PHE A 526 27.99 -5.14 -19.23
N THR A 527 27.30 -4.12 -19.77
CA THR A 527 25.92 -3.79 -19.36
C THR A 527 24.94 -4.94 -19.59
N ALA A 528 25.08 -5.68 -20.70
CA ALA A 528 24.28 -6.88 -20.97
C ALA A 528 24.70 -8.07 -20.08
N ALA A 529 26.01 -8.26 -19.87
CA ALA A 529 26.57 -9.37 -19.12
C ALA A 529 26.34 -9.27 -17.61
N LEU A 530 26.23 -8.07 -17.03
CA LEU A 530 25.99 -7.87 -15.59
C LEU A 530 24.72 -8.58 -15.09
N ALA A 531 23.67 -8.65 -15.91
CA ALA A 531 22.45 -9.40 -15.58
C ALA A 531 22.72 -10.92 -15.53
N GLN A 532 23.47 -11.46 -16.49
CA GLN A 532 23.87 -12.88 -16.51
C GLN A 532 24.83 -13.20 -15.36
N LEU A 533 25.74 -12.27 -15.01
CA LEU A 533 26.70 -12.42 -13.91
C LEU A 533 26.00 -12.56 -12.55
N LEU A 534 24.92 -11.81 -12.31
CA LEU A 534 24.22 -11.80 -11.03
C LEU A 534 23.07 -12.82 -10.94
N LEU A 535 22.42 -13.16 -12.06
CA LEU A 535 21.19 -13.98 -12.07
C LEU A 535 21.30 -15.28 -12.88
N GLY A 536 22.33 -15.44 -13.72
CA GLY A 536 22.33 -16.39 -14.82
C GLY A 536 21.39 -15.95 -15.96
N SER A 537 21.25 -16.79 -16.99
CA SER A 537 20.27 -16.54 -18.06
C SER A 537 18.93 -17.21 -17.73
N PRO A 538 17.84 -16.45 -17.52
CA PRO A 538 16.52 -17.03 -17.33
C PRO A 538 16.00 -17.68 -18.62
N ARG A 539 15.06 -18.62 -18.48
CA ARG A 539 14.40 -19.27 -19.63
C ARG A 539 13.65 -18.24 -20.48
N TYR A 540 13.89 -18.26 -21.78
CA TYR A 540 13.09 -17.57 -22.81
C TYR A 540 12.42 -18.62 -23.72
N GLU A 541 11.56 -18.18 -24.64
CA GLU A 541 10.72 -19.08 -25.46
C GLU A 541 11.54 -20.15 -26.20
N ASP A 542 12.65 -19.75 -26.82
CA ASP A 542 13.58 -20.63 -27.57
C ASP A 542 14.88 -20.98 -26.81
N ARG A 543 15.02 -20.66 -25.52
CA ARG A 543 16.25 -20.94 -24.73
C ARG A 543 15.95 -21.42 -23.31
N GLU A 544 16.53 -22.57 -22.95
CA GLU A 544 16.55 -23.06 -21.57
C GLU A 544 17.33 -22.12 -20.62
N ALA A 545 17.09 -22.24 -19.32
CA ALA A 545 17.80 -21.44 -18.32
C ALA A 545 19.25 -21.94 -18.15
N ILE A 546 20.21 -21.02 -18.19
CA ILE A 546 21.65 -21.33 -18.14
C ILE A 546 22.26 -20.70 -16.88
N LEU A 547 22.80 -21.56 -16.01
CA LEU A 547 23.51 -21.14 -14.79
C LEU A 547 25.02 -20.86 -15.04
N GLN A 548 25.51 -21.09 -16.26
CA GLN A 548 26.91 -20.87 -16.61
C GLN A 548 27.20 -19.38 -16.85
N GLY A 549 28.28 -18.87 -16.26
CA GLY A 549 28.64 -17.45 -16.31
C GLY A 549 27.99 -16.58 -15.21
N ARG A 550 27.26 -17.18 -14.25
CA ARG A 550 26.84 -16.47 -13.01
C ARG A 550 27.91 -16.60 -11.92
N LEU A 551 27.96 -15.63 -11.01
CA LEU A 551 28.66 -15.77 -9.74
C LEU A 551 28.03 -16.87 -8.87
N ASP A 552 28.88 -17.63 -8.20
CA ASP A 552 28.42 -18.59 -7.19
C ASP A 552 27.88 -17.86 -5.95
N ASP A 553 27.09 -18.58 -5.15
CA ASP A 553 26.40 -18.00 -4.01
C ASP A 553 27.42 -17.50 -2.95
N THR A 554 28.62 -18.08 -2.88
CA THR A 554 29.75 -17.62 -2.04
C THR A 554 30.25 -16.24 -2.50
N CYS A 555 30.49 -16.05 -3.80
CA CYS A 555 30.87 -14.76 -4.38
C CYS A 555 29.77 -13.71 -4.21
N ILE A 556 28.50 -14.08 -4.39
CA ILE A 556 27.37 -13.15 -4.20
C ILE A 556 27.31 -12.64 -2.76
N VAL A 557 27.49 -13.50 -1.75
CA VAL A 557 27.54 -13.09 -0.34
C VAL A 557 28.74 -12.18 -0.05
N LYS A 558 29.91 -12.47 -0.63
CA LYS A 558 31.12 -11.63 -0.51
C LYS A 558 30.96 -10.28 -1.22
N LEU A 559 30.33 -10.24 -2.39
CA LEU A 559 30.04 -9.02 -3.14
C LEU A 559 29.06 -8.12 -2.38
N PHE A 560 27.96 -8.67 -1.84
CA PHE A 560 27.05 -7.88 -1.00
C PHE A 560 27.72 -7.39 0.29
N ARG A 561 28.59 -8.18 0.89
CA ARG A 561 29.39 -7.73 2.06
C ARG A 561 30.34 -6.60 1.70
N LEU A 562 31.06 -6.72 0.59
CA LEU A 562 31.96 -5.68 0.05
C LEU A 562 31.18 -4.38 -0.19
N ILE A 563 30.03 -4.45 -0.86
CA ILE A 563 29.15 -3.29 -1.09
C ILE A 563 28.64 -2.70 0.24
N ARG A 564 28.24 -3.53 1.22
CA ARG A 564 27.77 -3.05 2.53
C ARG A 564 28.85 -2.27 3.29
N LEU A 565 30.08 -2.78 3.30
CA LEU A 565 31.23 -2.16 3.96
C LEU A 565 31.68 -0.90 3.20
N GLY A 566 31.74 -0.93 1.86
CA GLY A 566 32.09 0.23 1.04
C GLY A 566 31.09 1.38 1.16
N ARG A 567 29.78 1.08 1.24
CA ARG A 567 28.76 2.09 1.55
C ARG A 567 28.98 2.70 2.94
N ARG A 568 29.33 1.88 3.95
CA ARG A 568 29.62 2.37 5.30
C ARG A 568 30.86 3.27 5.35
N LEU A 569 31.90 2.92 4.59
CA LEU A 569 33.10 3.73 4.45
C LEU A 569 32.77 5.15 3.95
N VAL A 570 31.97 5.25 2.89
CA VAL A 570 31.50 6.54 2.34
C VAL A 570 30.60 7.31 3.32
N GLU A 571 29.71 6.62 4.06
CA GLU A 571 28.92 7.24 5.13
C GLU A 571 29.80 7.86 6.23
N LEU A 572 30.85 7.15 6.65
CA LEU A 572 31.80 7.61 7.68
C LEU A 572 32.64 8.79 7.16
N GLU A 573 33.17 8.71 5.94
CA GLU A 573 33.96 9.78 5.32
C GLU A 573 33.15 11.08 5.16
N MET A 574 31.90 11.00 4.69
CA MET A 574 30.97 12.14 4.61
C MET A 574 30.67 12.75 6.00
N GLY A 575 30.51 11.91 7.02
CA GLY A 575 30.36 12.36 8.41
C GLY A 575 31.60 13.08 8.93
N SER A 576 32.80 12.56 8.64
CA SER A 576 34.08 13.15 9.08
C SER A 576 34.36 14.52 8.44
N VAL A 577 34.08 14.70 7.15
CA VAL A 577 34.27 15.98 6.44
C VAL A 577 33.44 17.11 7.08
N SER A 578 32.28 16.79 7.65
CA SER A 578 31.37 17.76 8.26
C SER A 578 31.89 18.39 9.56
N VAL A 579 32.99 17.90 10.13
CA VAL A 579 33.59 18.38 11.40
C VAL A 579 34.74 19.38 11.16
N VAL A 580 35.22 19.54 9.92
CA VAL A 580 36.45 20.31 9.60
C VAL A 580 36.14 21.61 8.84
N GLN A 581 35.24 22.43 9.39
CA GLN A 581 35.08 23.85 9.06
C GLN A 581 34.72 24.61 10.35
N THR A 582 35.44 25.63 10.82
CA THR A 582 36.74 26.23 10.41
C THR A 582 37.36 26.89 11.68
N PRO A 583 38.60 27.44 11.70
CA PRO A 583 39.27 27.86 12.93
C PRO A 583 38.74 29.15 13.56
#